data_AF-A0A947XDW8-F1
#
_entry.id   AF-A0A947XDW8-F1
#
_cell.length_a   1.000
_cell.length_b   1.000
_cell.length_c   1.000
_cell.angle_alpha   90.00
_cell.angle_beta   90.00
_cell.angle_gamma   90.00
#
_symmetry.space_group_name_H-M   'P 1'
#
loop_
_entity.id
_entity.type
_entity.pdbx_description
1 polymer ?
#
loop_
_entity_poly.entity_id
_entity_poly.type
_entity_poly.pdbx_seq_one_letter_code
_entity_poly.pdbx_strand_id
1 'polypeptide(L)'
;MQTTPPTSLLVAALVMLRHPCARNQATAQLLLKRAAEHTALTPAEREACLELADTLDRECPEPKPMRPRPAPHPAFSFGWPPGNACLHDTTASVA
;
A
#
# COMPACT_ATOMS: atom_id res chain seq x y z
N MET A 1 19.84 20.08 -13.18
CA MET A 1 18.67 19.56 -12.45
C MET A 1 17.47 20.39 -12.86
N GLN A 2 16.66 19.90 -13.80
CA GLN A 2 15.46 20.61 -14.25
C GLN A 2 14.40 20.43 -13.17
N THR A 3 14.22 21.45 -12.35
CA THR A 3 13.21 21.44 -11.29
C THR A 3 11.85 21.60 -11.94
N THR A 4 10.95 20.65 -11.72
CA THR A 4 9.55 20.77 -12.18
C THR A 4 8.96 22.07 -11.62
N PRO A 5 8.25 22.87 -12.43
CA PRO A 5 7.74 24.16 -11.96
C PRO A 5 6.77 23.94 -10.79
N PRO A 6 6.83 24.79 -9.74
CA PRO A 6 6.05 24.60 -8.51
C PRO A 6 4.54 24.55 -8.80
N THR A 7 4.08 25.26 -9.83
CA THR A 7 2.69 25.23 -10.30
C THR A 7 2.22 23.83 -10.68
N SER A 8 3.05 23.03 -11.35
CA SER A 8 2.72 21.65 -11.71
C SER A 8 2.57 20.74 -10.48
N LEU A 9 3.40 20.96 -9.45
CA LEU A 9 3.31 20.24 -8.17
C LEU A 9 2.05 20.63 -7.40
N LEU A 10 1.71 21.92 -7.36
CA LEU A 10 0.50 22.42 -6.71
C LEU A 10 -0.76 21.89 -7.39
N VAL A 11 -0.83 21.93 -8.72
CA VAL A 11 -1.97 21.37 -9.47
C VAL A 11 -2.12 19.88 -9.21
N ALA A 12 -1.01 19.12 -9.21
CA ALA A 12 -1.04 17.69 -8.90
C ALA A 12 -1.54 17.43 -7.47
N ALA A 13 -1.08 18.20 -6.48
CA ALA A 13 -1.55 18.10 -5.10
C ALA A 13 -3.05 18.38 -5.00
N LEU A 14 -3.54 19.48 -5.60
CA LEU A 14 -4.96 19.84 -5.60
C LEU A 14 -5.84 18.77 -6.28
N VAL A 15 -5.38 18.18 -7.38
CA VAL A 15 -6.08 17.08 -8.07
C VAL A 15 -6.17 15.84 -7.17
N MET A 16 -5.12 15.52 -6.42
CA MET A 16 -5.12 14.42 -5.45
C MET A 16 -6.07 14.65 -4.27
N LEU A 17 -6.26 15.91 -3.86
CA LEU A 17 -7.21 16.28 -2.80
C LEU A 17 -8.67 16.24 -3.24
N ARG A 18 -8.96 16.38 -4.54
CA ARG A 18 -10.33 16.28 -5.07
C ARG A 18 -10.98 14.91 -4.83
N HIS A 19 -10.16 13.85 -4.71
CA HIS A 19 -10.63 12.50 -4.40
C HIS A 19 -9.84 11.96 -3.19
N PRO A 20 -10.30 12.26 -1.96
CA PRO A 20 -9.56 11.96 -0.76
C PRO A 20 -9.45 10.44 -0.59
N CYS A 21 -8.23 9.95 -0.70
CA CYS A 21 -7.82 8.59 -0.37
C CYS A 21 -6.53 8.71 0.43
N ALA A 22 -6.32 7.88 1.46
CA ALA A 22 -5.15 7.96 2.35
C ALA A 22 -3.80 8.04 1.59
N ARG A 23 -3.67 7.25 0.51
CA ARG A 23 -2.49 7.28 -0.37
C ARG A 23 -2.34 8.61 -1.12
N ASN A 24 -3.44 9.20 -1.58
CA ASN A 24 -3.44 10.48 -2.29
C ASN A 24 -3.13 11.64 -1.33
N GLN A 25 -3.59 11.57 -0.08
CA GLN A 25 -3.26 12.56 0.96
C GLN A 25 -1.77 12.56 1.29
N ALA A 26 -1.16 11.39 1.51
CA ALA A 26 0.29 11.28 1.72
C ALA A 26 1.09 11.81 0.52
N THR A 27 0.62 11.55 -0.70
CA THR A 27 1.28 12.04 -1.91
C THR A 27 1.11 13.55 -2.09
N ALA A 28 -0.08 14.10 -1.82
CA ALA A 28 -0.35 15.53 -1.85
C ALA A 28 0.49 16.29 -0.81
N GLN A 29 0.65 15.74 0.40
CA GLN A 29 1.52 16.27 1.44
C GLN A 29 2.98 16.37 0.97
N LEU A 30 3.49 15.31 0.33
CA LEU A 30 4.86 15.30 -0.20
C LEU A 30 5.03 16.35 -1.32
N LEU A 31 4.04 16.50 -2.20
CA LEU A 31 4.05 17.48 -3.28
C LEU A 31 4.03 18.92 -2.76
N LEU A 32 3.27 19.20 -1.70
CA LEU A 32 3.21 20.51 -1.04
C LEU A 32 4.54 20.87 -0.36
N LYS A 33 5.15 19.92 0.38
CA LYS A 33 6.48 20.12 1.00
C LYS A 33 7.53 20.41 -0.06
N ARG A 34 7.54 19.64 -1.16
CA ARG A 34 8.45 19.89 -2.28
C ARG A 34 8.20 21.23 -2.95
N ALA A 35 6.94 21.61 -3.17
CA ALA A 35 6.58 22.91 -3.71
C ALA A 35 7.17 24.04 -2.84
N ALA A 36 7.07 23.93 -1.51
CA ALA A 36 7.58 24.92 -0.56
C ALA A 36 9.12 25.05 -0.52
N GLU A 37 9.87 24.12 -1.11
CA GLU A 37 11.32 24.21 -1.30
C GLU A 37 11.71 25.07 -2.51
N HIS A 38 10.76 25.35 -3.43
CA HIS A 38 11.03 26.18 -4.59
C HIS A 38 11.08 27.67 -4.24
N THR A 39 12.17 28.33 -4.61
CA THR A 39 12.39 29.78 -4.44
C THR A 39 11.51 30.65 -5.33
N ALA A 40 10.80 30.05 -6.28
CA ALA A 40 9.85 30.74 -7.16
C ALA A 40 8.52 31.09 -6.47
N LEU A 41 8.22 30.47 -5.31
CA LEU A 41 7.08 30.83 -4.49
C LEU A 41 7.43 31.98 -3.54
N THR A 42 6.49 32.89 -3.34
CA THR A 42 6.59 33.92 -2.31
C THR A 42 6.62 33.28 -0.91
N PRO A 43 7.17 33.98 0.11
CA PRO A 43 7.19 33.47 1.48
C PRO A 43 5.79 33.06 1.99
N ALA A 44 4.78 33.87 1.66
CA ALA A 44 3.38 33.60 2.03
C ALA A 44 2.82 32.34 1.36
N GLU A 45 3.14 32.10 0.08
CA GLU A 45 2.71 30.88 -0.61
C GLU A 45 3.41 29.63 -0.05
N ARG A 46 4.68 29.76 0.35
CA ARG A 46 5.42 28.66 0.99
C ARG A 46 4.83 28.31 2.34
N GLU A 47 4.48 29.30 3.16
CA GLU A 47 3.76 29.10 4.42
C GLU A 47 2.43 28.40 4.19
N ALA A 48 1.62 28.88 3.24
CA ALA A 48 0.35 28.23 2.91
C ALA A 48 0.52 26.76 2.48
N CYS A 49 1.58 26.43 1.71
CA CYS A 49 1.87 25.05 1.34
C CYS A 49 2.24 24.17 2.54
N LEU A 50 3.00 24.71 3.49
CA LEU A 50 3.39 24.01 4.71
C LEU A 50 2.19 23.78 5.63
N GLU A 51 1.35 24.80 5.83
CA GLU A 51 0.13 24.69 6.63
C GLU A 51 -0.85 23.64 6.06
N LEU A 52 -1.00 23.61 4.73
CA LEU A 52 -1.79 22.58 4.06
C LEU A 52 -1.19 21.18 4.26
N ALA A 53 0.14 21.05 4.18
CA ALA A 53 0.81 19.77 4.41
C ALA A 53 0.66 19.28 5.86
N ASP A 54 0.69 20.18 6.84
CA ASP A 54 0.45 19.86 8.26
C ASP A 54 -1.00 19.49 8.52
N THR A 55 -1.95 20.14 7.84
CA THR A 55 -3.37 19.80 7.93
C THR A 55 -3.63 18.37 7.44
N LEU A 56 -2.99 17.97 6.33
CA LEU A 56 -3.11 16.62 5.78
C LEU A 56 -2.48 15.54 6.69
N ASP A 57 -1.40 15.89 7.39
CA ASP A 57 -0.75 15.00 8.36
C ASP A 57 -1.71 14.64 9.52
N ARG A 58 -2.48 15.64 9.96
CA ARG A 58 -3.46 15.48 11.05
C ARG A 58 -4.69 14.68 10.63
N GLU A 59 -5.14 14.83 9.38
CA GLU A 59 -6.31 14.09 8.86
C GLU A 59 -5.99 12.64 8.48
N CYS A 60 -4.76 12.37 8.04
CA CYS A 60 -4.33 11.02 7.65
C CYS A 60 -3.17 10.58 8.53
N PRO A 61 -3.43 10.18 9.80
CA PRO A 61 -2.39 9.65 10.66
C PRO A 61 -1.72 8.49 9.92
N GLU A 62 -0.39 8.53 9.88
CA GLU A 62 0.47 7.58 9.19
C GLU A 62 -0.11 6.15 9.33
N PRO A 63 -0.29 5.41 8.23
CA PRO A 63 -0.76 4.04 8.33
C PRO A 63 0.28 3.28 9.15
N LYS A 64 -0.02 3.05 10.43
CA LYS A 64 0.82 2.28 11.34
C LYS A 64 1.33 1.07 10.57
N PRO A 65 2.64 0.78 10.59
CA PRO A 65 3.17 -0.36 9.86
C PRO A 65 2.35 -1.59 10.25
N MET A 66 1.51 -2.03 9.32
CA MET A 66 0.74 -3.25 9.52
C MET A 66 1.80 -4.32 9.70
N ARG A 67 1.86 -4.88 10.91
CA ARG A 67 2.73 -6.01 11.21
C ARG A 67 2.57 -7.02 10.06
N PRO A 68 3.66 -7.55 9.50
CA PRO A 68 3.56 -8.60 8.50
C PRO A 68 2.61 -9.67 9.03
N ARG A 69 1.57 -10.01 8.26
CA ARG A 69 0.77 -11.19 8.58
C ARG A 69 1.75 -12.36 8.71
N PRO A 70 1.72 -13.14 9.80
CA PRO A 70 2.52 -14.35 9.88
C PRO A 70 2.23 -15.19 8.64
N ALA A 71 3.28 -15.69 7.98
CA ALA A 71 3.13 -16.57 6.84
C ALA A 71 2.21 -17.74 7.21
N PRO A 72 1.36 -18.23 6.27
CA PRO A 72 0.58 -19.43 6.52
C PRO A 72 1.55 -20.56 6.90
N HIS A 73 1.33 -21.14 8.08
CA HIS A 73 2.12 -22.26 8.57
C HIS A 73 2.15 -23.36 7.50
N PRO A 74 3.32 -23.93 7.16
CA PRO A 74 3.33 -25.11 6.31
C PRO A 74 2.55 -26.20 7.04
N ALA A 75 1.44 -26.64 6.44
CA ALA A 75 0.77 -27.85 6.86
C ALA A 75 1.82 -28.97 6.81
N PHE A 76 2.22 -29.46 7.98
CA PHE A 76 2.94 -30.72 8.13
C PHE A 76 2.03 -31.83 7.62
N SER A 77 2.04 -32.06 6.31
CA SER A 77 1.62 -33.33 5.74
C SER A 77 2.83 -34.24 5.79
N PHE A 78 2.88 -35.18 6.75
CA PHE A 78 3.40 -36.53 6.51
C PHE A 78 3.13 -37.39 7.75
N GLY A 79 2.13 -38.27 7.64
CA GLY A 79 1.73 -39.20 8.69
C GLY A 79 0.75 -40.26 8.17
N TRP A 80 1.26 -41.17 7.31
CA TRP A 80 0.74 -42.54 7.05
C TRP A 80 -0.57 -42.74 6.25
N PRO A 81 -0.78 -43.89 5.53
CA PRO A 81 -0.08 -45.20 5.53
C PRO A 81 0.62 -45.63 4.20
N PRO A 82 1.63 -46.53 4.20
CA PRO A 82 2.03 -47.28 3.02
C PRO A 82 1.14 -48.51 2.87
N GLY A 83 0.81 -48.83 1.62
CA GLY A 83 0.91 -50.19 1.13
C GLY A 83 -0.18 -51.19 1.53
N ASN A 84 -0.73 -51.80 0.47
CA ASN A 84 -1.13 -53.21 0.40
C ASN A 84 -2.61 -53.50 0.66
N ALA A 85 -3.46 -53.22 -0.33
CA ALA A 85 -4.67 -54.00 -0.58
C ALA A 85 -4.92 -54.11 -2.09
N CYS A 86 -3.99 -54.76 -2.80
CA CYS A 86 -4.31 -55.45 -4.04
C CYS A 86 -4.54 -56.91 -3.67
N LEU A 87 -5.79 -57.31 -3.50
CA LEU A 87 -6.17 -58.71 -3.64
C LEU A 87 -7.38 -58.77 -4.58
N HIS A 88 -7.08 -59.07 -5.84
CA HIS A 88 -8.03 -59.60 -6.79
C HIS A 88 -8.43 -61.00 -6.33
N ASP A 89 -9.72 -61.31 -6.29
CA ASP A 89 -10.38 -62.13 -7.31
C ASP A 89 -11.72 -62.67 -6.77
N THR A 90 -12.79 -62.29 -7.45
CA THR A 90 -14.13 -62.86 -7.30
C THR A 90 -14.26 -64.00 -8.30
N THR A 91 -13.98 -65.24 -7.92
CA THR A 91 -14.66 -66.41 -8.51
C THR A 91 -14.75 -67.55 -7.49
N ALA A 92 -15.96 -67.87 -7.06
CA ALA A 92 -16.33 -69.17 -6.50
C ALA A 92 -17.87 -69.29 -6.53
N SER A 93 -18.40 -69.56 -7.73
CA SER A 93 -19.75 -70.08 -7.88
C SER A 93 -19.64 -71.28 -8.81
N VAL A 94 -19.62 -72.47 -8.21
CA VAL A 94 -19.84 -73.74 -8.91
C VAL A 94 -21.19 -74.23 -8.43
N ALA A 95 -22.13 -74.26 -9.37
CA ALA A 95 -23.32 -75.09 -9.33
C ALA A 95 -22.98 -76.51 -9.78
#